data_AF-A0A2E7LTD8-F1
#
_entry.id   AF-A0A2E7LTD8-F1
#
_cell.length_a   1.000
_cell.length_b   1.000
_cell.length_c   1.000
_cell.angle_alpha   90.00
_cell.angle_beta   90.00
_cell.angle_gamma   90.00
#
_symmetry.space_group_name_H-M   'P 1'
#
loop_
_entity.id
_entity.type
_entity.pdbx_description
1 polymer ?
#
loop_
_entity_poly.entity_id
_entity_poly.type
_entity_poly.pdbx_seq_one_letter_code
_entity_poly.pdbx_strand_id
1 'polypeptide(L)' 'MEVKKITQEELDNITKLQTEIAQLLQDIGVNEAEKHAMLHKIAGVNTKQEDVKKELEEKYGPININLENGEYTVIEKQNG' A
#
# COMPACT_ATOMS: atom_id res chain seq x y z
N MET A 1 -28.53 -45.48 -7.48
CA MET A 1 -27.61 -45.09 -6.38
C MET A 1 -28.48 -44.64 -5.22
N GLU A 2 -28.18 -45.10 -4.00
CA GLU A 2 -28.90 -44.72 -2.79
C GLU A 2 -28.39 -43.36 -2.29
N VAL A 3 -29.30 -42.40 -2.09
CA VAL A 3 -28.98 -41.06 -1.59
C VAL A 3 -29.17 -41.06 -0.07
N LYS A 4 -28.11 -40.76 0.68
CA LYS A 4 -28.14 -40.59 2.13
C LYS A 4 -28.01 -39.10 2.49
N LYS A 5 -28.57 -38.70 3.62
CA LYS A 5 -28.56 -37.32 4.12
C LYS A 5 -27.85 -37.25 5.47
N ILE A 6 -27.13 -36.16 5.69
CA ILE A 6 -26.63 -35.76 7.01
C ILE A 6 -27.79 -35.24 7.87
N THR A 7 -27.55 -35.09 9.17
CA THR A 7 -28.52 -34.48 10.07
C THR A 7 -28.68 -32.98 9.80
N GLN A 8 -29.79 -32.40 10.25
CA GLN A 8 -30.01 -30.97 10.11
C GLN A 8 -28.96 -30.16 10.89
N GLU A 9 -28.54 -30.62 12.07
CA GLU A 9 -27.53 -29.96 12.90
C GLU A 9 -26.15 -29.93 12.22
N GLU A 10 -25.73 -31.05 11.62
CA GLU A 10 -24.49 -31.10 10.84
C GLU A 10 -24.55 -30.18 9.62
N LEU A 11 -25.70 -30.12 8.95
CA LEU A 11 -25.93 -29.22 7.82
C LEU A 11 -25.88 -27.75 8.24
N ASP A 12 -26.54 -27.37 9.33
CA ASP A 12 -26.55 -26.00 9.83
C ASP A 12 -25.13 -25.54 10.23
N ASN A 13 -24.37 -26.42 10.90
CA ASN A 13 -22.99 -26.16 11.29
C ASN A 13 -22.08 -25.93 10.08
N ILE A 14 -22.12 -26.81 9.07
CA ILE A 14 -21.26 -26.65 7.88
C ILE A 14 -21.66 -25.42 7.06
N THR A 15 -22.95 -25.11 6.94
CA THR A 15 -23.43 -23.92 6.23
C THR A 15 -23.05 -22.63 6.93
N LYS A 16 -23.09 -22.59 8.28
CA LYS A 16 -22.61 -21.44 9.05
C LYS A 16 -21.12 -21.18 8.82
N LEU A 17 -20.29 -22.23 8.90
CA LEU A 17 -18.85 -22.11 8.63
C LEU A 17 -18.57 -21.64 7.19
N GLN A 18 -19.30 -22.14 6.20
CA GLN A 18 -19.18 -21.65 4.82
C GLN A 18 -19.54 -20.17 4.68
N THR A 19 -20.56 -19.71 5.41
CA THR A 19 -20.95 -18.29 5.41
C THR A 19 -19.87 -17.42 6.04
N GLU A 20 -19.27 -17.86 7.15
CA GLU A 20 -18.16 -17.16 7.80
C GLU A 20 -16.93 -17.09 6.88
N ILE A 21 -16.59 -18.18 6.20
CA ILE A 21 -15.50 -18.20 5.21
C ILE A 21 -15.77 -17.21 4.08
N ALA A 22 -16.99 -17.19 3.54
CA ALA A 22 -17.36 -16.26 2.46
C ALA A 22 -17.22 -14.79 2.90
N GLN A 23 -17.65 -14.47 4.13
CA GLN A 23 -17.51 -13.11 4.67
C GLN A 23 -16.03 -12.72 4.83
N LEU A 24 -15.21 -13.61 5.39
CA LEU A 24 -13.78 -13.35 5.54
C LEU A 24 -13.07 -13.12 4.20
N LEU A 25 -13.43 -13.90 3.17
CA LEU A 25 -12.88 -13.71 1.82
C LEU A 25 -13.29 -12.36 1.21
N GLN A 26 -14.55 -11.95 1.42
CA GLN A 26 -15.01 -10.64 0.99
C GLN A 26 -14.23 -9.52 1.69
N ASP A 27 -14.06 -9.61 3.01
CA ASP A 27 -13.34 -8.61 3.80
C ASP A 27 -11.87 -8.52 3.37
N ILE A 28 -11.23 -9.67 3.09
CA ILE A 28 -9.87 -9.71 2.52
C ILE A 28 -9.83 -8.98 1.18
N GLY A 29 -10.77 -9.26 0.27
CA GLY A 29 -10.81 -8.61 -1.04
C GLY A 29 -10.94 -7.08 -0.95
N VAL A 30 -11.74 -6.58 -0.02
CA VAL A 30 -11.85 -5.13 0.25
C VAL A 30 -10.53 -4.56 0.75
N ASN A 31 -9.92 -5.20 1.77
CA ASN A 31 -8.64 -4.76 2.33
C ASN A 31 -7.50 -4.76 1.28
N GLU A 32 -7.48 -5.73 0.37
CA GLU A 32 -6.49 -5.78 -0.71
C GLU A 32 -6.65 -4.61 -1.69
N ALA A 33 -7.89 -4.27 -2.06
CA ALA A 33 -8.17 -3.11 -2.89
C ALA A 33 -7.74 -1.79 -2.21
N GLU A 34 -8.05 -1.65 -0.92
CA GLU A 34 -7.63 -0.48 -0.12
C GLU A 34 -6.10 -0.37 -0.04
N LYS A 35 -5.41 -1.48 0.24
CA LYS A 35 -3.94 -1.54 0.24
C LYS A 35 -3.36 -1.09 -1.09
N HIS A 36 -3.89 -1.56 -2.22
CA HIS A 36 -3.43 -1.15 -3.54
C HIS A 36 -3.64 0.36 -3.76
N ALA A 37 -4.81 0.89 -3.40
CA ALA A 37 -5.06 2.33 -3.50
C ALA A 37 -4.05 3.16 -2.68
N MET A 38 -3.66 2.70 -1.49
CA MET A 38 -2.62 3.35 -0.68
C MET A 38 -1.23 3.25 -1.32
N LEU A 39 -0.86 2.08 -1.85
CA LEU A 39 0.41 1.90 -2.56
C LEU A 39 0.52 2.82 -3.79
N HIS A 40 -0.57 2.99 -4.55
CA HIS A 40 -0.61 3.90 -5.68
C HIS A 40 -0.42 5.37 -5.24
N LYS A 41 -1.05 5.78 -4.12
CA LYS A 41 -0.85 7.13 -3.56
C LYS A 41 0.60 7.36 -3.13
N ILE A 42 1.24 6.37 -2.50
CA ILE A 42 2.66 6.45 -2.11
C ILE A 42 3.53 6.65 -3.36
N ALA A 43 3.31 5.87 -4.41
CA ALA A 43 4.04 6.03 -5.67
C ALA A 43 3.88 7.46 -6.23
N GLY A 44 2.66 7.99 -6.25
CA GLY A 44 2.40 9.36 -6.70
C GLY A 44 3.08 10.43 -5.85
N VAL A 45 3.16 10.24 -4.52
CA VAL A 45 3.89 11.16 -3.62
C VAL A 45 5.39 11.09 -3.87
N ASN A 46 5.95 9.90 -4.08
CA ASN A 46 7.37 9.72 -4.38
C ASN A 46 7.76 10.41 -5.69
N THR A 47 6.96 10.27 -6.75
CA THR A 47 7.21 10.98 -8.01
C THR A 47 7.23 12.50 -7.81
N LYS A 48 6.24 13.05 -7.10
CA LYS A 48 6.22 14.49 -6.78
C LYS A 48 7.44 14.93 -5.97
N GLN A 49 7.88 14.09 -5.03
CA GLN A 49 9.07 14.38 -4.24
C GLN A 49 10.33 14.44 -5.11
N GLU A 50 10.47 13.54 -6.08
CA GLU A 50 11.59 13.56 -7.04
C GLU A 50 11.54 14.79 -7.94
N ASP A 51 10.36 15.19 -8.41
CA ASP A 51 10.21 16.38 -9.24
C ASP A 51 10.61 17.64 -8.46
N VAL A 52 10.16 17.78 -7.21
CA VAL A 52 10.58 18.89 -6.33
C VAL A 52 12.10 18.87 -6.08
N LYS A 53 12.71 17.69 -5.89
CA LYS A 53 14.17 17.59 -5.74
C LYS A 53 14.91 18.10 -6.97
N LYS A 54 14.46 17.72 -8.17
CA LYS A 54 15.04 18.20 -9.44
C LYS A 54 14.91 19.72 -9.56
N GLU A 55 13.74 20.28 -9.28
CA GLU A 55 13.54 21.74 -9.31
C GLU A 55 14.50 22.48 -8.35
N LEU A 56 14.75 21.92 -7.17
CA LEU A 56 15.68 22.49 -6.19
C LEU A 56 17.14 22.35 -6.63
N GLU A 57 17.53 21.21 -7.20
CA GLU A 57 18.86 21.00 -7.77
C GLU A 57 19.14 21.91 -8.98
N GLU A 58 18.16 22.12 -9.85
CA GLU A 58 18.27 23.06 -10.97
C GLU A 58 18.46 24.50 -10.49
N LYS A 59 17.78 24.88 -9.39
CA LYS A 59 17.83 26.24 -8.86
C LYS A 59 19.09 26.55 -8.06
N TYR A 60 19.57 25.61 -7.26
CA TYR A 60 20.64 25.85 -6.29
C TYR A 60 21.91 25.04 -6.55
N GLY A 61 21.91 24.18 -7.58
CA GLY A 61 22.96 23.21 -7.80
C GLY A 61 22.83 21.99 -6.88
N PRO A 62 23.83 21.10 -6.84
CA PRO A 62 23.82 19.96 -5.92
C PRO A 62 23.83 20.47 -4.48
N ILE A 63 22.72 20.28 -3.76
CA ILE A 63 22.53 20.74 -2.39
C ILE A 63 22.06 19.62 -1.48
N ASN A 64 22.43 19.68 -0.21
CA ASN A 64 21.83 18.89 0.85
C ASN A 64 20.83 19.77 1.62
N ILE A 65 19.60 19.30 1.83
CA ILE A 65 18.54 20.08 2.48
C ILE A 65 18.19 19.43 3.82
N ASN A 66 18.21 20.20 4.89
CA ASN A 66 17.64 19.81 6.16
C ASN A 66 16.11 19.99 6.10
N LEU A 67 15.38 18.87 6.16
CA LEU A 67 13.92 18.87 6.07
C LEU A 67 13.21 19.40 7.32
N GLU A 68 13.92 19.57 8.44
CA GLU A 68 13.36 20.05 9.71
C GLU A 68 13.29 21.58 9.78
N ASN A 69 14.32 22.27 9.26
CA ASN A 69 14.45 23.73 9.35
C ASN A 69 14.58 24.43 7.98
N GLY A 70 14.69 23.66 6.88
CA GLY A 70 14.78 24.18 5.51
C GLY A 70 16.15 24.73 5.12
N GLU A 71 17.16 24.65 5.99
CA GLU A 71 18.53 25.06 5.66
C GLU A 71 19.11 24.13 4.59
N TYR A 72 19.91 24.68 3.68
CA TYR A 72 20.61 23.89 2.67
C TYR A 72 22.10 24.19 2.63
N THR A 73 22.91 23.18 2.33
CA THR A 73 24.35 23.33 2.09
C THR A 73 24.68 22.91 0.66
N VAL A 74 25.61 23.60 0.02
CA VAL A 74 26.07 23.24 -1.32
C VAL A 74 27.02 22.06 -1.21
N ILE A 75 26.80 21.04 -2.03
CA ILE A 75 27.69 19.89 -2.15
C ILE A 75 28.73 20.28 -3.20
N GLU A 76 29.93 20.65 -2.75
CA GLU A 76 31.06 20.84 -3.65
C GLU A 76 31.39 19.49 -4.31
N LYS A 77 31.32 19.43 -5.65
CA LYS A 77 31.85 18.28 -6.38
C LYS A 77 33.36 18.25 -6.11
N GLN A 78 33.82 17.28 -5.32
CA GLN A 78 35.24 16.93 -5.31
C GLN A 78 35.59 16.46 -6.72
N ASN A 79 36.27 17.32 -7.48
CA ASN A 79 36.88 16.96 -8.74
C ASN A 79 37.99 15.95 -8.42
N GLY A 80 37.79 14.69 -8.83
CA GLY A 80 38.86 13.69 -8.89
C GLY A 80 39.82 13.96 -10.03
#